data_AF-A0A7C6K070-F1
#
_entry.id   AF-A0A7C6K070-F1
#
_cell.length_a   1.000
_cell.length_b   1.000
_cell.length_c   1.000
_cell.angle_alpha   90.00
_cell.angle_beta   90.00
_cell.angle_gamma   90.00
#
_symmetry.space_group_name_H-M   'P 1'
#
loop_
_entity.id
_entity.type
_entity.pdbx_description
1 polymer ?
#
loop_
_entity_poly.entity_id
_entity_poly.type
_entity_poly.pdbx_seq_one_letter_code
_entity_poly.pdbx_strand_id
1 'polypeptide(L)'
;MKLIKKQMIALVLIMVISVMDIGLLGKCFTHGVGAVTFDEINNPDIFLKQVNGDLQCTLVAATMLIRRAAMLSGYADWADITVDKVKSQAWIEGVGLKYNFTYEGITVNKAPFGADPVNEALLLLELHPEGIVLFDQIRSPRSHAVLLTDYTNEMFYCADPSDAVPYGRIPISSGLVQVQDTEFYYYVSSPGIAPLSPPAMEENSSILAVDSNTYPSISSGTSYYYDGAVKSRVEPYLYYISMGIFRKIIWN
;
A
#
# COMPACT_ATOMS: atom_id res chain seq x y z
N MET A 1 42.24 -37.14 25.67
CA MET A 1 40.87 -37.06 26.21
C MET A 1 40.29 -35.64 26.33
N LYS A 2 41.05 -34.61 26.76
CA LYS A 2 40.57 -33.21 26.84
C LYS A 2 40.29 -32.53 25.49
N LEU A 3 41.02 -32.90 24.43
CA LEU A 3 40.90 -32.30 23.10
C LEU A 3 39.62 -32.75 22.37
N ILE A 4 39.26 -34.03 22.51
CA ILE A 4 38.02 -34.61 21.94
C ILE A 4 36.77 -33.98 22.57
N LYS A 5 36.82 -33.67 23.87
CA LYS A 5 35.71 -32.98 24.57
C LYS A 5 35.46 -31.56 24.04
N LYS A 6 36.51 -30.80 23.69
CA LYS A 6 36.36 -29.44 23.13
C LYS A 6 35.77 -29.47 21.72
N GLN A 7 36.19 -30.42 20.88
CA GLN A 7 35.66 -30.56 19.52
C GLN A 7 34.18 -30.98 19.51
N MET A 8 33.77 -31.85 20.44
CA MET A 8 32.35 -32.20 20.59
C MET A 8 31.49 -31.04 21.06
N ILE A 9 31.96 -30.21 22.00
CA ILE A 9 31.22 -29.04 22.48
C ILE A 9 31.03 -28.01 21.36
N ALA A 10 32.05 -27.81 20.51
CA ALA A 10 31.95 -26.90 19.37
C ALA A 10 30.92 -27.37 18.33
N LEU A 11 30.87 -28.67 18.04
CA LEU A 11 29.89 -29.24 17.11
C LEU A 11 28.45 -29.14 17.64
N VAL A 12 28.25 -29.33 18.95
CA VAL A 12 26.93 -29.16 19.59
C VAL A 12 26.49 -27.69 19.54
N LEU A 13 27.38 -26.73 19.79
CA LEU A 13 27.05 -25.31 19.71
C LEU A 13 26.67 -24.87 18.27
N ILE A 14 27.40 -25.35 17.26
CA ILE A 14 27.08 -25.07 15.85
C ILE A 14 25.72 -25.67 15.47
N MET A 15 25.41 -26.88 15.95
CA MET A 15 24.11 -27.52 15.73
C MET A 15 22.97 -26.79 16.42
N VAL A 16 23.18 -26.25 17.62
CA VAL A 16 22.16 -25.46 18.34
C VAL A 16 21.90 -24.13 17.65
N ILE A 17 22.95 -23.44 17.18
CA ILE A 17 22.83 -22.20 16.41
C ILE A 17 22.09 -22.46 15.09
N SER A 18 22.46 -23.51 14.35
CA SER A 18 21.79 -23.83 13.09
C SER A 18 20.32 -24.23 13.28
N VAL A 19 19.97 -24.94 14.37
CA VAL A 19 18.58 -25.28 14.68
C VAL A 19 17.78 -24.05 15.13
N MET A 20 18.39 -23.08 15.82
CA MET A 20 17.76 -21.78 16.13
C MET A 20 17.53 -20.93 14.87
N ASP A 21 18.47 -20.91 13.93
CA ASP A 21 18.33 -20.17 12.66
C ASP A 21 17.25 -20.82 11.76
N ILE A 22 17.14 -22.15 11.75
CA ILE A 22 16.08 -22.87 11.02
C ILE A 22 14.71 -22.67 11.67
N GLY A 23 14.63 -22.54 13.00
CA GLY A 23 13.38 -22.22 13.71
C GLY A 23 12.86 -20.81 13.44
N LEU A 24 13.74 -19.88 13.07
CA LEU A 24 13.36 -18.53 12.64
C LEU A 24 12.95 -18.50 11.15
N LEU A 25 13.57 -19.32 10.31
CA LEU A 25 13.17 -19.49 8.90
C LEU A 25 11.87 -20.31 8.72
N GLY A 26 11.56 -21.24 9.62
CA GLY A 26 10.40 -22.13 9.52
C GLY A 26 9.04 -21.49 9.86
N LYS A 27 9.01 -20.23 10.30
CA LYS A 27 7.78 -19.44 10.39
C LYS A 27 7.40 -18.79 9.05
N CYS A 28 8.33 -18.79 8.10
CA CYS A 28 8.07 -18.30 6.75
C CYS A 28 7.63 -19.51 5.91
N PHE A 29 6.46 -19.41 5.28
CA PHE A 29 5.93 -20.39 4.33
C PHE A 29 5.40 -21.71 4.90
N THR A 30 4.23 -21.66 5.54
CA THR A 30 3.11 -22.56 5.23
C THR A 30 1.85 -22.10 5.98
N HIS A 31 1.21 -21.04 5.51
CA HIS A 31 -0.24 -20.90 5.71
C HIS A 31 -0.86 -20.74 4.33
N GLY A 32 -1.86 -21.59 4.05
CA GLY A 32 -2.54 -21.62 2.77
C GLY A 32 -3.06 -20.23 2.43
N VAL A 33 -2.52 -19.63 1.38
CA VAL A 33 -2.90 -18.31 0.90
C VAL A 33 -4.26 -18.45 0.22
N GLY A 34 -5.33 -18.34 1.01
CA GLY A 34 -6.56 -17.77 0.47
C GLY A 34 -6.24 -16.33 0.09
N ALA A 35 -6.60 -15.92 -1.12
CA ALA A 35 -6.46 -14.53 -1.52
C ALA A 35 -7.29 -13.66 -0.55
N VAL A 36 -6.62 -12.78 0.20
CA VAL A 36 -7.30 -11.81 1.07
C VAL A 36 -8.19 -10.93 0.20
N THR A 37 -9.45 -10.83 0.58
CA THR A 37 -10.47 -10.04 -0.12
C THR A 37 -10.35 -8.56 0.21
N PHE A 38 -10.98 -7.73 -0.62
CA PHE A 38 -11.07 -6.29 -0.38
C PHE A 38 -11.75 -5.96 0.96
N ASP A 39 -12.77 -6.72 1.36
CA ASP A 39 -13.47 -6.49 2.63
C ASP A 39 -12.60 -6.89 3.83
N GLU A 40 -11.84 -7.97 3.72
CA GLU A 40 -10.94 -8.41 4.79
C GLU A 40 -9.83 -7.39 5.03
N ILE A 41 -9.16 -6.88 3.99
CA ILE A 41 -8.09 -5.88 4.17
C ILE A 41 -8.61 -4.51 4.63
N ASN A 42 -9.92 -4.27 4.51
CA ASN A 42 -10.59 -3.06 5.00
C ASN A 42 -11.41 -3.31 6.26
N ASN A 43 -11.16 -4.42 6.98
CA ASN A 43 -11.80 -4.69 8.26
C ASN A 43 -11.50 -3.56 9.27
N PRO A 44 -12.52 -3.07 10.02
CA PRO A 44 -12.35 -2.06 11.06
C PRO A 44 -11.21 -2.33 12.06
N ASP A 45 -10.93 -3.58 12.41
CA ASP A 45 -9.93 -3.96 13.40
C ASP A 45 -8.48 -3.70 12.95
N ILE A 46 -8.27 -3.50 11.65
CA ILE A 46 -6.97 -3.12 11.08
C ILE A 46 -6.63 -1.68 11.44
N PHE A 47 -7.65 -0.81 11.41
CA PHE A 47 -7.49 0.61 11.56
C PHE A 47 -7.27 0.97 13.03
N LEU A 48 -6.42 1.95 13.29
CA LEU A 48 -6.00 2.31 14.63
C LEU A 48 -6.25 3.80 14.85
N LYS A 49 -6.53 4.17 16.10
CA LYS A 49 -6.58 5.56 16.53
C LYS A 49 -5.36 5.89 17.37
N GLN A 50 -4.87 7.11 17.16
CA GLN A 50 -3.87 7.68 18.04
C GLN A 50 -4.50 8.03 19.39
N VAL A 51 -3.71 8.14 20.45
CA VAL A 51 -4.27 8.40 21.78
C VAL A 51 -4.23 9.91 22.07
N ASN A 52 -5.39 10.51 22.36
CA ASN A 52 -5.51 11.87 22.90
C ASN A 52 -4.76 12.95 22.10
N GLY A 53 -4.80 12.88 20.77
CA GLY A 53 -4.15 13.89 19.94
C GLY A 53 -2.61 13.84 19.96
N ASP A 54 -2.01 12.69 20.27
CA ASP A 54 -0.55 12.50 20.23
C ASP A 54 0.11 12.92 18.89
N LEU A 55 1.43 13.11 18.92
CA LEU A 55 2.22 13.47 17.72
C LEU A 55 2.65 12.22 16.92
N GLN A 56 1.93 11.10 17.04
CA GLN A 56 2.33 9.80 16.49
C GLN A 56 1.49 9.39 15.27
N CYS A 57 0.77 10.31 14.62
CA CYS A 57 -0.04 10.03 13.43
C CYS A 57 0.72 9.21 12.35
N THR A 58 1.99 9.54 12.09
CA THR A 58 2.84 8.78 11.15
C THR A 58 3.09 7.35 11.61
N LEU A 59 3.37 7.12 12.89
CA LEU A 59 3.58 5.79 13.45
C LEU A 59 2.30 4.96 13.46
N VAL A 60 1.16 5.55 13.82
CA VAL A 60 -0.12 4.85 13.83
C VAL A 60 -0.54 4.49 12.41
N ALA A 61 -0.43 5.42 11.45
CA ALA A 61 -0.70 5.17 10.04
C ALA A 61 0.25 4.08 9.46
N ALA A 62 1.53 4.13 9.78
CA ALA A 62 2.49 3.10 9.38
C ALA A 62 2.19 1.74 10.02
N THR A 63 1.68 1.71 11.26
CA THR A 63 1.25 0.46 11.90
C THR A 63 0.06 -0.15 11.17
N MET A 64 -0.92 0.66 10.75
CA MET A 64 -2.05 0.20 9.93
C MET A 64 -1.57 -0.33 8.56
N LEU A 65 -0.61 0.37 7.91
CA LEU A 65 0.03 -0.08 6.67
C LEU A 65 0.66 -1.47 6.85
N ILE A 66 1.44 -1.66 7.92
CA ILE A 66 2.12 -2.94 8.23
C ILE A 66 1.10 -4.05 8.48
N ARG A 67 -0.02 -3.76 9.17
CA ARG A 67 -1.10 -4.75 9.38
C ARG A 67 -1.69 -5.23 8.05
N ARG A 68 -1.98 -4.30 7.13
CA ARG A 68 -2.49 -4.65 5.79
C ARG A 68 -1.48 -5.45 4.98
N ALA A 69 -0.21 -5.04 5.03
CA ALA A 69 0.89 -5.76 4.39
C ALA A 69 1.07 -7.18 4.95
N ALA A 70 0.96 -7.33 6.27
CA ALA A 70 1.03 -8.61 6.96
C ALA A 70 -0.14 -9.53 6.55
N MET A 71 -1.37 -9.00 6.50
CA MET A 71 -2.53 -9.75 6.01
C MET A 71 -2.32 -10.25 4.58
N LEU A 72 -1.95 -9.35 3.66
CA LEU A 72 -1.71 -9.71 2.26
C LEU A 72 -0.56 -10.71 2.07
N SER A 73 0.40 -10.70 2.99
CA SER A 73 1.52 -11.64 2.99
C SER A 73 1.21 -12.96 3.72
N GLY A 74 -0.02 -13.15 4.20
CA GLY A 74 -0.48 -14.40 4.84
C GLY A 74 -0.12 -14.55 6.33
N TYR A 75 0.28 -13.48 7.01
CA TYR A 75 0.55 -13.50 8.45
C TYR A 75 -0.77 -13.47 9.23
N ALA A 76 -1.13 -14.58 9.87
CA ALA A 76 -2.37 -14.71 10.63
C ALA A 76 -2.42 -13.87 11.91
N ASP A 77 -1.25 -13.50 12.44
CA ASP A 77 -1.05 -12.70 13.66
C ASP A 77 -0.95 -11.19 13.39
N TRP A 78 -1.43 -10.72 12.23
CA TRP A 78 -1.47 -9.29 11.89
C TRP A 78 -2.13 -8.43 12.99
N ALA A 79 -3.15 -8.95 13.69
CA ALA A 79 -3.86 -8.24 14.75
C ALA A 79 -2.97 -7.97 15.98
N ASP A 80 -1.96 -8.81 16.20
CA ASP A 80 -0.99 -8.68 17.30
C ASP A 80 0.06 -7.58 17.03
N ILE A 81 0.09 -7.02 15.82
CA ILE A 81 0.95 -5.89 15.48
C ILE A 81 0.37 -4.63 16.11
N THR A 82 1.01 -4.12 17.17
CA THR A 82 0.56 -2.91 17.89
C THR A 82 1.49 -1.73 17.62
N VAL A 83 0.99 -0.52 17.88
CA VAL A 83 1.77 0.72 17.76
C VAL A 83 3.05 0.63 18.60
N ASP A 84 2.96 0.15 19.85
CA ASP A 84 4.11 0.01 20.75
C ASP A 84 5.18 -0.97 20.22
N LYS A 85 4.76 -2.08 19.61
CA LYS A 85 5.69 -3.04 19.00
C LYS A 85 6.42 -2.42 17.82
N VAL A 86 5.69 -1.77 16.91
CA VAL A 86 6.28 -1.08 15.75
C VAL A 86 7.17 0.07 16.21
N LYS A 87 6.78 0.82 17.25
CA LYS A 87 7.53 1.94 17.83
C LYS A 87 8.97 1.55 18.15
N SER A 88 9.17 0.36 18.74
CA SER A 88 10.49 -0.14 19.15
C SER A 88 11.51 -0.22 18.00
N GLN A 89 11.04 -0.41 16.76
CA GLN A 89 11.90 -0.52 15.57
C GLN A 89 11.85 0.74 14.70
N ALA A 90 10.72 1.44 14.70
CA ALA A 90 10.40 2.47 13.72
C ALA A 90 10.56 3.91 14.24
N TRP A 91 10.58 4.14 15.55
CA TRP A 91 10.52 5.49 16.13
C TRP A 91 11.87 5.97 16.67
N ILE A 92 12.14 7.26 16.50
CA ILE A 92 13.24 7.97 17.16
C ILE A 92 12.62 9.03 18.07
N GLU A 93 12.88 8.93 19.38
CA GLU A 93 12.34 9.88 20.36
C GLU A 93 12.79 11.32 20.04
N GLY A 94 11.82 12.24 20.06
CA GLY A 94 12.02 13.66 19.71
C GLY A 94 12.14 13.96 18.20
N VAL A 95 12.18 12.94 17.33
CA VAL A 95 12.29 13.12 15.87
C VAL A 95 11.05 12.61 15.15
N GLY A 96 10.60 11.39 15.46
CA GLY A 96 9.45 10.76 14.84
C GLY A 96 9.77 9.45 14.15
N LEU A 97 8.93 9.09 13.17
CA LEU A 97 9.08 7.87 12.38
C LEU A 97 10.35 7.92 11.53
N LYS A 98 11.14 6.85 11.53
CA LYS A 98 12.32 6.67 10.67
C LYS A 98 11.90 6.67 9.20
N TYR A 99 12.76 7.21 8.33
CA TYR A 99 12.54 7.20 6.88
C TYR A 99 12.66 5.80 6.26
N ASN A 100 13.35 4.90 6.94
CA ASN A 100 13.44 3.50 6.58
C ASN A 100 13.48 2.69 7.87
N PHE A 101 12.67 1.63 7.93
CA PHE A 101 12.71 0.66 9.01
C PHE A 101 12.11 -0.67 8.56
N THR A 102 12.43 -1.73 9.29
CA THR A 102 11.86 -3.06 9.07
C THR A 102 11.21 -3.55 10.36
N TYR A 103 10.00 -4.11 10.25
CA TYR A 103 9.29 -4.77 11.35
C TYR A 103 8.83 -6.14 10.86
N GLU A 104 9.28 -7.21 11.54
CA GLU A 104 8.88 -8.60 11.23
C GLU A 104 8.96 -8.95 9.72
N GLY A 105 10.04 -8.52 9.05
CA GLY A 105 10.27 -8.77 7.62
C GLY A 105 9.60 -7.79 6.66
N ILE A 106 8.73 -6.90 7.13
CA ILE A 106 8.09 -5.83 6.34
C ILE A 106 8.96 -4.58 6.42
N THR A 107 9.49 -4.12 5.29
CA THR A 107 10.33 -2.93 5.18
C THR A 107 9.54 -1.76 4.62
N VAL A 108 9.49 -0.67 5.38
CA VAL A 108 8.78 0.56 5.03
C VAL A 108 9.78 1.66 4.71
N ASN A 109 9.55 2.35 3.60
CA ASN A 109 10.38 3.46 3.12
C ASN A 109 9.55 4.74 3.00
N LYS A 110 10.19 5.89 3.21
CA LYS A 110 9.67 7.22 2.90
C LYS A 110 10.16 7.67 1.52
N ALA A 111 9.29 8.28 0.72
CA ALA A 111 9.64 8.96 -0.51
C ALA A 111 8.84 10.28 -0.66
N PRO A 112 9.37 11.28 -1.39
CA PRO A 112 8.61 12.47 -1.74
C PRO A 112 7.67 12.18 -2.92
N PHE A 113 6.52 12.86 -2.96
CA PHE A 113 5.72 12.96 -4.18
C PHE A 113 6.42 13.83 -5.23
N GLY A 114 6.11 13.56 -6.50
CA GLY A 114 6.47 14.38 -7.64
C GLY A 114 5.53 15.57 -7.84
N ALA A 115 5.52 16.11 -9.06
CA ALA A 115 4.74 17.30 -9.41
C ALA A 115 3.22 17.06 -9.51
N ASP A 116 2.78 15.80 -9.60
CA ASP A 116 1.37 15.42 -9.70
C ASP A 116 1.04 14.31 -8.68
N PRO A 117 0.86 14.68 -7.40
CA PRO A 117 0.60 13.72 -6.32
C PRO A 117 -0.65 12.88 -6.54
N VAL A 118 -1.66 13.41 -7.25
CA VAL A 118 -2.93 12.71 -7.48
C VAL A 118 -2.76 11.54 -8.43
N ASN A 119 -2.15 11.76 -9.61
CA ASN A 119 -1.91 10.67 -10.55
C ASN A 119 -0.85 9.70 -10.02
N GLU A 120 0.14 10.19 -9.29
CA GLU A 120 1.14 9.33 -8.64
C GLU A 120 0.51 8.44 -7.56
N ALA A 121 -0.39 8.96 -6.73
CA ALA A 121 -1.11 8.16 -5.73
C ALA A 121 -1.94 7.04 -6.36
N LEU A 122 -2.57 7.27 -7.52
CA LEU A 122 -3.28 6.21 -8.26
C LEU A 122 -2.34 5.07 -8.66
N LEU A 123 -1.19 5.41 -9.26
CA LEU A 123 -0.18 4.42 -9.64
C LEU A 123 0.39 3.69 -8.42
N LEU A 124 0.63 4.41 -7.33
CA LEU A 124 1.12 3.82 -6.09
C LEU A 124 0.11 2.83 -5.51
N LEU A 125 -1.19 3.10 -5.55
CA LEU A 125 -2.21 2.15 -5.07
C LEU A 125 -2.34 0.90 -5.95
N GLU A 126 -2.00 0.98 -7.24
CA GLU A 126 -1.91 -0.21 -8.10
C GLU A 126 -0.70 -1.09 -7.73
N LEU A 127 0.40 -0.47 -7.29
CA LEU A 127 1.64 -1.15 -6.89
C LEU A 127 1.64 -1.61 -5.42
N HIS A 128 0.86 -0.93 -4.58
CA HIS A 128 0.77 -1.11 -3.12
C HIS A 128 -0.68 -1.43 -2.73
N PRO A 129 -1.14 -2.69 -2.90
CA PRO A 129 -2.48 -3.11 -2.49
C PRO A 129 -2.73 -2.97 -0.97
N GLU A 130 -1.67 -2.96 -0.17
CA GLU A 130 -1.69 -2.62 1.25
C GLU A 130 -1.97 -1.13 1.53
N GLY A 131 -1.92 -0.29 0.51
CA GLY A 131 -2.04 1.17 0.59
C GLY A 131 -0.69 1.88 0.76
N ILE A 132 -0.74 3.19 0.94
CA ILE A 132 0.42 4.03 1.27
C ILE A 132 0.04 5.00 2.39
N VAL A 133 1.00 5.40 3.21
CA VAL A 133 0.76 6.47 4.20
C VAL A 133 1.05 7.80 3.55
N LEU A 134 0.06 8.70 3.49
CA LEU A 134 0.26 10.10 3.12
C LEU A 134 0.77 10.87 4.32
N PHE A 135 1.74 11.76 4.11
CA PHE A 135 2.28 12.63 5.14
C PHE A 135 2.39 14.08 4.65
N ASP A 136 1.40 14.89 5.04
CA ASP A 136 1.43 16.35 4.93
C ASP A 136 2.27 16.88 6.10
N GLN A 137 3.55 17.05 5.81
CA GLN A 137 4.58 17.40 6.78
C GLN A 137 4.58 18.91 7.08
N ILE A 138 4.20 19.75 6.11
CA ILE A 138 4.25 21.21 6.25
C ILE A 138 2.92 21.83 6.70
N ARG A 139 1.87 21.01 6.85
CA ARG A 139 0.57 21.40 7.42
C ARG A 139 0.68 22.29 8.65
N SER A 140 -0.15 23.33 8.70
CA SER A 140 -0.32 24.21 9.85
C SER A 140 -1.70 24.02 10.52
N PRO A 141 -1.80 23.97 11.86
CA PRO A 141 -0.73 24.20 12.84
C PRO A 141 0.14 22.97 13.14
N ARG A 142 -0.21 21.79 12.62
CA ARG A 142 0.52 20.54 12.85
C ARG A 142 0.50 19.64 11.63
N SER A 143 1.66 19.02 11.34
CA SER A 143 1.79 17.93 10.37
C SER A 143 0.80 16.80 10.66
N HIS A 144 0.34 16.09 9.64
CA HIS A 144 -0.57 14.95 9.82
C HIS A 144 -0.33 13.85 8.80
N ALA A 145 -0.62 12.62 9.19
CA ALA A 145 -0.47 11.45 8.33
C ALA A 145 -1.71 10.56 8.39
N VAL A 146 -2.06 9.99 7.24
CA VAL A 146 -3.19 9.07 7.07
C VAL A 146 -2.78 7.89 6.21
N LEU A 147 -3.39 6.73 6.41
CA LEU A 147 -3.22 5.59 5.50
C LEU A 147 -4.19 5.74 4.33
N LEU A 148 -3.72 6.00 3.12
CA LEU A 148 -4.50 5.90 1.89
C LEU A 148 -4.68 4.43 1.54
N THR A 149 -5.92 3.95 1.53
CA THR A 149 -6.23 2.52 1.43
C THR A 149 -6.47 2.07 0.00
N ASP A 150 -7.23 2.84 -0.77
CA ASP A 150 -7.68 2.47 -2.11
C ASP A 150 -8.33 3.66 -2.84
N TYR A 151 -8.60 3.45 -4.13
CA TYR A 151 -9.39 4.33 -4.98
C TYR A 151 -10.54 3.54 -5.59
N THR A 152 -11.76 3.83 -5.15
CA THR A 152 -12.98 3.10 -5.57
C THR A 152 -14.09 4.10 -5.84
N ASN A 153 -14.90 3.87 -6.87
CA ASN A 153 -15.99 4.78 -7.26
C ASN A 153 -15.51 6.23 -7.43
N GLU A 154 -14.38 6.40 -8.12
CA GLU A 154 -13.78 7.70 -8.45
C GLU A 154 -13.34 8.54 -7.23
N MET A 155 -13.16 7.89 -6.08
CA MET A 155 -12.84 8.55 -4.82
C MET A 155 -11.74 7.81 -4.09
N PHE A 156 -10.78 8.57 -3.55
CA PHE A 156 -9.79 8.05 -2.62
C PHE A 156 -10.42 7.79 -1.25
N TYR A 157 -10.01 6.71 -0.63
CA TYR A 157 -10.35 6.37 0.74
C TYR A 157 -9.10 6.28 1.60
N CYS A 158 -9.23 6.69 2.86
CA CYS A 158 -8.17 6.61 3.84
C CYS A 158 -8.67 6.08 5.18
N ALA A 159 -7.74 5.71 6.05
CA ALA A 159 -7.95 5.62 7.48
C ALA A 159 -7.09 6.69 8.16
N ASP A 160 -7.77 7.57 8.89
CA ASP A 160 -7.13 8.70 9.57
C ASP A 160 -7.00 8.38 11.08
N PRO A 161 -5.77 8.35 11.64
CA PRO A 161 -5.53 8.07 13.05
C PRO A 161 -6.19 9.03 14.02
N SER A 162 -6.55 10.24 13.60
CA SER A 162 -7.05 11.31 14.48
C SER A 162 -8.30 10.90 15.26
N ASP A 163 -8.38 11.27 16.52
CA ASP A 163 -9.61 11.11 17.32
C ASP A 163 -10.75 12.03 16.85
N ALA A 164 -10.44 13.05 16.05
CA ALA A 164 -11.40 14.03 15.56
C ALA A 164 -12.16 13.57 14.30
N VAL A 165 -11.81 12.42 13.73
CA VAL A 165 -12.42 11.90 12.49
C VAL A 165 -13.00 10.51 12.73
N PRO A 166 -14.00 10.07 11.93
CA PRO A 166 -14.61 8.76 12.11
C PRO A 166 -13.58 7.63 12.07
N TYR A 167 -13.92 6.53 12.73
CA TYR A 167 -13.08 5.33 12.76
C TYR A 167 -13.21 4.53 11.47
N GLY A 168 -12.12 3.90 11.06
CA GLY A 168 -12.08 3.01 9.91
C GLY A 168 -11.81 3.69 8.57
N ARG A 169 -12.19 3.01 7.48
CA ARG A 169 -12.08 3.47 6.10
C ARG A 169 -13.12 4.56 5.80
N ILE A 170 -12.66 5.74 5.43
CA ILE A 170 -13.48 6.92 5.14
C ILE A 170 -13.07 7.56 3.80
N PRO A 171 -13.96 8.32 3.15
CA PRO A 171 -13.56 9.19 2.04
C PRO A 171 -12.42 10.12 2.45
N ILE A 172 -11.45 10.35 1.54
CA ILE A 172 -10.32 11.27 1.81
C ILE A 172 -10.79 12.68 2.19
N SER A 173 -11.93 13.12 1.65
CA SER A 173 -12.55 14.41 1.97
C SER A 173 -13.05 14.52 3.41
N SER A 174 -13.20 13.40 4.11
CA SER A 174 -13.53 13.35 5.54
C SER A 174 -12.30 13.26 6.43
N GLY A 175 -11.11 13.04 5.85
CA GLY A 175 -9.83 13.03 6.54
C GLY A 175 -9.20 14.41 6.67
N LEU A 176 -8.15 14.51 7.49
CA LEU A 176 -7.43 15.76 7.73
C LEU A 176 -6.33 16.07 6.71
N VAL A 177 -6.04 15.13 5.81
CA VAL A 177 -5.02 15.21 4.75
C VAL A 177 -5.69 14.98 3.41
N GLN A 178 -5.29 15.76 2.42
CA GLN A 178 -5.69 15.57 1.03
C GLN A 178 -4.47 15.12 0.20
N VAL A 179 -4.72 14.34 -0.85
CA VAL A 179 -3.64 13.80 -1.69
C VAL A 179 -2.82 14.92 -2.34
N GLN A 180 -3.50 15.97 -2.84
CA GLN A 180 -2.86 17.10 -3.51
C GLN A 180 -1.97 17.96 -2.60
N ASP A 181 -2.18 17.90 -1.29
CA ASP A 181 -1.47 18.72 -0.30
C ASP A 181 -0.39 17.90 0.43
N THR A 182 -0.07 16.69 -0.04
CA THR A 182 0.88 15.79 0.62
C THR A 182 2.26 15.87 -0.01
N GLU A 183 3.31 16.08 0.80
CA GLU A 183 4.70 16.12 0.28
C GLU A 183 5.37 14.76 0.23
N PHE A 184 5.05 13.87 1.17
CA PHE A 184 5.72 12.59 1.31
C PHE A 184 4.73 11.45 1.48
N TYR A 185 5.18 10.26 1.12
CA TYR A 185 4.48 9.03 1.44
C TYR A 185 5.41 7.99 2.07
N TYR A 186 4.83 7.07 2.84
CA TYR A 186 5.48 5.83 3.24
C TYR A 186 4.83 4.64 2.53
N TYR A 187 5.65 3.70 2.07
CA TYR A 187 5.22 2.53 1.32
C TYR A 187 6.01 1.29 1.76
N VAL A 188 5.44 0.10 1.55
CA VAL A 188 6.17 -1.16 1.77
C VAL A 188 7.05 -1.43 0.57
N SER A 189 8.36 -1.49 0.80
CA SER A 189 9.35 -1.82 -0.24
C SER A 189 9.72 -3.30 -0.28
N SER A 190 9.40 -4.06 0.77
CA SER A 190 9.60 -5.51 0.86
C SER A 190 8.73 -6.09 1.99
N PRO A 191 8.14 -7.30 1.83
CA PRO A 191 8.16 -8.12 0.62
C PRO A 191 7.37 -7.47 -0.52
N GLY A 192 7.55 -7.97 -1.74
CA GLY A 192 6.65 -7.61 -2.84
C GLY A 192 5.28 -8.23 -2.58
N ILE A 193 4.22 -7.42 -2.61
CA ILE A 193 2.86 -7.85 -2.33
C ILE A 193 2.09 -7.95 -3.64
N ALA A 194 1.45 -9.09 -3.88
CA ALA A 194 0.66 -9.30 -5.09
C ALA A 194 -0.63 -8.45 -5.03
N PRO A 195 -1.06 -7.86 -6.16
CA PRO A 195 -2.33 -7.14 -6.23
C PRO A 195 -3.50 -8.01 -5.75
N LEU A 196 -4.51 -7.38 -5.13
CA LEU A 196 -5.73 -8.06 -4.71
C LEU A 196 -6.35 -8.80 -5.90
N SER A 197 -6.76 -10.05 -5.68
CA SER A 197 -7.53 -10.77 -6.70
C SER A 197 -8.82 -9.99 -6.98
N PRO A 198 -9.20 -9.76 -8.25
CA PRO A 198 -10.47 -9.13 -8.56
C PRO A 198 -11.61 -9.89 -7.86
N PRO A 199 -12.68 -9.22 -7.41
CA PRO A 199 -13.88 -9.92 -6.97
C PRO A 199 -14.27 -10.89 -8.09
N ALA A 200 -14.45 -12.16 -7.76
CA ALA A 200 -14.89 -13.17 -8.70
C ALA A 200 -16.24 -12.70 -9.28
N MET A 201 -16.20 -12.11 -10.48
CA MET A 201 -17.41 -11.90 -11.24
C MET A 201 -17.95 -13.30 -11.54
N GLU A 202 -19.15 -13.60 -11.04
CA GLU A 202 -19.88 -14.81 -11.42
C GLU A 202 -19.86 -14.92 -12.94
N GLU A 203 -19.16 -15.94 -13.42
CA GLU A 203 -19.07 -16.28 -14.83
C GLU A 203 -20.45 -16.81 -15.26
N ASN A 204 -21.34 -15.93 -15.71
CA ASN A 204 -22.52 -16.37 -16.42
C ASN A 204 -22.08 -16.85 -17.80
N SER A 205 -21.70 -18.12 -17.84
CA SER A 205 -21.30 -18.88 -19.01
C SER A 205 -22.50 -19.03 -19.96
N SER A 206 -22.70 -18.04 -20.81
CA SER A 206 -23.50 -18.18 -22.02
C SER A 206 -23.09 -17.15 -23.09
N ILE A 207 -22.23 -17.59 -24.01
CA ILE A 207 -22.43 -17.56 -25.48
C ILE A 207 -21.07 -17.67 -26.22
N LEU A 208 -20.94 -18.81 -26.91
CA LEU A 208 -20.32 -19.08 -28.22
C LEU A 208 -18.87 -18.66 -28.52
N ALA A 209 -18.05 -19.69 -28.71
CA ALA A 209 -16.71 -19.65 -29.29
C ALA A 209 -16.66 -18.88 -30.61
N VAL A 210 -15.77 -17.88 -30.69
CA VAL A 210 -15.27 -17.33 -31.96
C VAL A 210 -13.74 -17.27 -31.92
N ASP A 211 -13.20 -18.05 -32.84
CA ASP A 211 -11.89 -18.14 -33.46
C ASP A 211 -10.77 -17.16 -33.01
N SER A 212 -9.66 -17.76 -32.62
CA SER A 212 -8.37 -17.15 -32.37
C SER A 212 -7.74 -16.74 -33.71
N ASN A 213 -7.62 -15.44 -33.99
CA ASN A 213 -6.52 -14.82 -34.76
C ASN A 213 -6.82 -13.34 -34.99
N THR A 214 -6.17 -12.45 -34.22
CA THR A 214 -5.64 -11.12 -34.61
C THR A 214 -5.40 -10.28 -33.34
N TYR A 215 -4.14 -10.13 -32.93
CA TYR A 215 -3.73 -9.07 -32.00
C TYR A 215 -2.84 -8.07 -32.73
N PRO A 216 -3.10 -6.77 -32.62
CA PRO A 216 -2.03 -5.80 -32.48
C PRO A 216 -2.03 -5.24 -31.05
N SER A 217 -0.82 -5.17 -30.49
CA SER A 217 -0.48 -4.54 -29.21
C SER A 217 -0.94 -3.08 -29.17
N ILE A 218 -1.74 -2.70 -28.16
CA ILE A 218 -2.07 -1.31 -27.86
C ILE A 218 -1.36 -0.90 -26.57
N SER A 219 -0.40 0.02 -26.69
CA SER A 219 0.02 0.87 -25.57
C SER A 219 -0.97 2.04 -25.47
N SER A 220 -1.87 2.02 -24.48
CA SER A 220 -2.79 3.14 -24.23
C SER A 220 -2.42 3.86 -22.93
N GLY A 221 -1.57 4.88 -23.05
CA GLY A 221 -1.51 5.92 -22.03
C GLY A 221 -2.81 6.74 -22.10
N THR A 222 -3.69 6.56 -21.11
CA THR A 222 -4.89 7.41 -20.96
C THR A 222 -4.49 8.64 -20.17
N SER A 223 -4.70 9.84 -20.73
CA SER A 223 -4.45 11.10 -20.01
C SER A 223 -5.74 11.64 -19.37
N TYR A 224 -5.61 12.26 -18.21
CA TYR A 224 -6.72 12.76 -17.41
C TYR A 224 -6.43 14.18 -16.93
N TYR A 225 -7.48 14.96 -16.70
CA TYR A 225 -7.40 16.29 -16.09
C TYR A 225 -8.20 16.30 -14.78
N TYR A 226 -7.64 16.93 -13.74
CA TYR A 226 -8.22 16.99 -12.40
C TYR A 226 -8.41 18.46 -11.99
N ASP A 227 -9.63 18.81 -11.56
CA ASP A 227 -10.00 20.18 -11.17
C ASP A 227 -10.08 20.40 -9.65
N GLY A 228 -9.70 19.39 -8.85
CA GLY A 228 -9.75 19.43 -7.40
C GLY A 228 -10.94 18.72 -6.76
N ALA A 229 -11.88 18.16 -7.54
CA ALA A 229 -12.99 17.36 -6.98
C ALA A 229 -13.39 16.13 -7.80
N VAL A 230 -13.28 16.16 -9.13
CA VAL A 230 -13.75 15.06 -10.01
C VAL A 230 -12.77 14.81 -11.15
N LYS A 231 -12.61 13.52 -11.53
CA LYS A 231 -11.81 13.12 -12.70
C LYS A 231 -12.70 13.08 -13.95
N SER A 232 -12.37 13.88 -14.95
CA SER A 232 -13.03 13.82 -16.27
C SER A 232 -12.14 13.16 -17.31
N ARG A 233 -12.69 12.23 -18.10
CA ARG A 233 -11.98 11.57 -19.21
C ARG A 233 -11.75 12.58 -20.34
N VAL A 234 -10.51 12.69 -20.81
CA VAL A 234 -10.22 13.37 -22.07
C VAL A 234 -10.42 12.34 -23.19
N GLU A 235 -11.51 12.48 -23.95
CA GLU A 235 -11.72 11.69 -25.17
C GLU A 235 -10.55 11.97 -26.14
N PRO A 236 -9.82 10.95 -26.63
CA PRO A 236 -8.71 11.17 -27.54
C PRO A 236 -9.24 11.72 -28.86
N TYR A 237 -8.88 12.95 -29.21
CA TYR A 237 -9.05 13.44 -30.57
C TYR A 237 -8.20 12.57 -31.50
N LEU A 238 -8.86 11.78 -32.35
CA LEU A 238 -8.23 11.03 -33.43
C LEU A 238 -7.63 12.00 -34.45
N TYR A 239 -6.36 12.36 -34.27
CA TYR A 239 -5.58 13.02 -35.33
C TYR A 239 -5.16 11.96 -36.35
N TYR A 240 -5.93 11.82 -37.43
CA TYR A 240 -5.50 11.09 -38.62
C TYR A 240 -4.38 11.88 -39.31
N ILE A 241 -3.14 11.40 -39.21
CA ILE A 241 -2.09 11.78 -40.15
C ILE A 241 -2.29 10.92 -41.41
N SER A 242 -3.07 11.45 -42.35
CA SER A 242 -3.01 11.04 -43.75
C SER A 242 -2.32 12.15 -44.54
N MET A 243 -1.29 11.80 -45.30
CA MET A 243 -0.68 12.72 -46.27
C MET A 243 -1.77 13.16 -47.26
N GLY A 244 -2.05 14.46 -47.29
CA GLY A 244 -2.70 15.13 -48.41
C GLY A 244 -4.15 15.59 -48.18
N ILE A 245 -4.31 16.90 -48.38
CA ILE A 245 -5.53 17.65 -48.72
C ILE A 245 -6.43 18.06 -47.53
N PHE A 246 -6.35 19.35 -47.24
CA PHE A 246 -7.28 20.15 -46.44
C PHE A 246 -8.75 19.89 -46.83
N ARG A 247 -9.61 19.59 -45.84
CA ARG A 247 -10.99 20.08 -45.82
C ARG A 247 -11.50 20.22 -44.38
N LYS A 248 -11.80 21.46 -44.02
CA LYS A 248 -12.51 21.90 -42.81
C LYS A 248 -13.96 21.41 -42.92
N ILE A 249 -14.43 20.61 -41.97
CA ILE A 249 -15.87 20.33 -41.80
C ILE A 249 -16.26 20.84 -40.42
N ILE A 250 -17.02 21.93 -40.44
CA ILE A 250 -17.75 22.50 -39.31
C ILE A 250 -19.09 21.78 -39.27
N TRP A 251 -19.53 21.31 -38.11
CA TRP A 251 -20.95 21.08 -37.83
C TRP A 251 -21.38 22.07 -36.74
N ASN A 252 -22.52 22.72 -36.99
CA ASN A 252 -23.10 23.82 -36.22
C ASN A 252 -23.23 23.53 -34.72
#